data_AF-A0A7Y2X7A6-F1
#
_entry.id   AF-A0A7Y2X7A6-F1
#
_cell.length_a   1.000
_cell.length_b   1.000
_cell.length_c   1.000
_cell.angle_alpha   90.00
_cell.angle_beta   90.00
_cell.angle_gamma   90.00
#
_symmetry.space_group_name_H-M   'P 1'
#
loop_
_entity.id
_entity.type
_entity.pdbx_description
1 polymer ?
#
loop_
_entity_poly.entity_id
_entity_poly.type
_entity_poly.pdbx_seq_one_letter_code
_entity_poly.pdbx_strand_id
1 'polypeptide(L)'
;MKTPLNITVIAVVAGVIALIGAKLISTDEYHTSERIEWKDNAIAELSAIEPAKGIPPFKFTVDGWFSPQGLLMEDGSWIAYRQMCHKEKPEVYDIFIGRASNGKWYYSTYHFCIGAMTIMEEQPESLDAFISQCALVEFDGESDDCLLSTWPPEE
;
A
#
# COMPACT_ATOMS: atom_id res chain seq x y z
N MET A 1 -41.88 24.32 42.40
CA MET A 1 -40.68 24.67 41.62
C MET A 1 -39.89 23.39 41.35
N LYS A 2 -39.94 22.85 40.13
CA LYS A 2 -39.08 21.73 39.71
C LYS A 2 -37.84 22.32 39.06
N THR A 3 -36.68 22.03 39.61
CA THR A 3 -35.35 22.44 39.13
C THR A 3 -35.15 21.98 37.68
N PRO A 4 -34.52 22.76 36.78
CA PRO A 4 -34.23 22.36 35.41
C PRO A 4 -32.99 21.44 35.39
N LEU A 5 -33.07 20.33 36.13
CA LEU A 5 -32.05 19.30 36.14
C LEU A 5 -32.43 18.28 35.07
N ASN A 6 -32.23 18.61 33.79
CA ASN A 6 -32.31 17.60 32.72
C ASN A 6 -31.62 18.06 31.44
N ILE A 7 -31.68 19.35 31.08
CA ILE A 7 -31.17 19.80 29.77
C ILE A 7 -29.63 19.83 29.74
N THR A 8 -28.98 20.35 30.79
CA THR A 8 -27.52 20.47 30.84
C THR A 8 -26.83 19.10 30.94
N VAL A 9 -27.41 18.16 31.70
CA VAL A 9 -26.85 16.80 31.83
C VAL A 9 -26.99 16.03 30.51
N ILE A 10 -28.13 16.14 29.83
CA ILE A 10 -28.34 15.50 28.52
C ILE A 10 -27.38 16.07 27.46
N ALA A 11 -27.16 17.40 27.45
CA ALA A 11 -26.22 18.02 26.51
C ALA A 11 -24.76 17.57 26.72
N VAL A 12 -24.33 17.42 27.98
CA VAL A 12 -22.99 16.93 28.31
C VAL A 12 -22.84 15.45 27.92
N VAL A 13 -23.85 14.62 28.19
CA VAL A 13 -23.84 13.19 27.82
C VAL A 13 -23.83 13.02 26.29
N ALA A 14 -24.64 13.80 25.57
CA ALA A 14 -24.66 13.79 24.11
C ALA A 14 -23.32 14.27 23.51
N GLY A 15 -22.70 15.30 24.10
CA GLY A 15 -21.38 15.78 23.69
C GLY A 15 -20.27 14.75 23.91
N VAL A 16 -20.30 14.03 25.04
CA VAL A 16 -19.34 12.95 25.34
C VAL A 16 -19.55 11.74 24.41
N ILE A 17 -20.79 11.35 24.12
CA ILE A 17 -21.09 10.27 23.18
C ILE A 17 -20.68 10.65 21.76
N ALA A 18 -20.88 11.91 21.34
CA ALA A 18 -20.43 12.39 20.04
C ALA A 18 -18.90 12.44 19.92
N LEU A 19 -18.18 12.83 20.98
CA LEU A 19 -16.72 12.82 21.00
C LEU A 19 -16.14 11.39 21.00
N ILE A 20 -16.76 10.47 21.75
CA ILE A 20 -16.40 9.05 21.75
C ILE A 20 -16.75 8.42 20.40
N GLY A 21 -17.91 8.76 19.83
CA GLY A 21 -18.34 8.34 18.49
C GLY A 21 -17.42 8.86 17.40
N ALA A 22 -16.97 10.12 17.46
CA ALA A 22 -16.02 10.70 16.53
C ALA A 22 -14.60 10.11 16.66
N LYS A 23 -14.21 9.63 17.84
CA LYS A 23 -12.98 8.85 18.03
C LYS A 23 -13.11 7.39 17.58
N LEU A 24 -14.32 6.83 17.59
CA LEU A 24 -14.61 5.45 17.18
C LEU A 24 -14.93 5.32 15.69
N ILE A 25 -15.32 6.41 15.03
CA ILE A 25 -15.30 6.53 13.57
C ILE A 25 -13.84 6.74 13.19
N SER A 26 -13.11 5.62 13.18
CA SER A 26 -11.93 5.37 12.35
C SER A 26 -11.04 6.60 12.15
N THR A 27 -10.03 6.76 13.02
CA THR A 27 -8.74 7.21 12.49
C THR A 27 -8.46 6.28 11.34
N ASP A 28 -8.57 6.79 10.12
CA ASP A 28 -8.25 6.04 8.93
C ASP A 28 -6.74 5.79 8.97
N GLU A 29 -6.35 4.71 9.65
CA GLU A 29 -4.95 4.41 9.96
C GLU A 29 -4.15 4.14 8.68
N TYR A 30 -4.85 3.97 7.56
CA TYR A 30 -4.33 3.86 6.23
C TYR A 30 -4.21 5.22 5.52
N HIS A 31 -5.07 6.20 5.79
CA HIS A 31 -5.01 7.55 5.20
C HIS A 31 -4.33 8.57 6.11
N THR A 32 -3.18 8.19 6.69
CA THR A 32 -2.34 9.15 7.43
C THR A 32 -1.64 10.09 6.47
N SER A 33 -1.37 11.33 6.90
CA SER A 33 -0.63 12.30 6.08
C SER A 33 0.74 11.79 5.64
N GLU A 34 1.40 10.97 6.46
CA GLU A 34 2.67 10.35 6.10
C GLU A 34 2.53 9.33 4.95
N ARG A 35 1.49 8.47 4.97
CA ARG A 35 1.26 7.50 3.87
C ARG A 35 0.86 8.21 2.59
N ILE A 36 0.06 9.28 2.67
CA ILE A 36 -0.32 10.11 1.51
C ILE A 36 0.91 10.76 0.89
N GLU A 37 1.75 11.44 1.70
CA GLU A 37 2.97 12.09 1.21
C GLU A 37 3.95 11.08 0.61
N TRP A 38 4.11 9.92 1.25
CA TRP A 38 4.95 8.86 0.71
C TRP A 38 4.39 8.32 -0.62
N LYS A 39 3.08 8.08 -0.70
CA LYS A 39 2.40 7.60 -1.90
C LYS A 39 2.61 8.55 -3.07
N ASP A 40 2.40 9.85 -2.86
CA ASP A 40 2.59 10.87 -3.90
C ASP A 40 4.03 10.88 -4.44
N ASN A 41 5.03 10.79 -3.55
CA ASN A 41 6.43 10.70 -3.95
C ASN A 41 6.74 9.40 -4.70
N ALA A 42 6.22 8.26 -4.24
CA ALA A 42 6.39 6.97 -4.89
C ALA A 42 5.79 6.96 -6.31
N ILE A 43 4.58 7.50 -6.47
CA ILE A 43 3.92 7.64 -7.77
C ILE A 43 4.73 8.58 -8.68
N ALA A 44 5.21 9.72 -8.18
CA ALA A 44 6.01 10.65 -8.97
C ALA A 44 7.30 10.02 -9.50
N GLU A 45 8.01 9.25 -8.66
CA GLU A 45 9.21 8.52 -9.06
C GLU A 45 8.91 7.44 -10.10
N LEU A 46 7.86 6.64 -9.89
CA LEU A 46 7.50 5.53 -10.75
C LEU A 46 6.88 5.99 -12.08
N SER A 47 6.28 7.18 -12.12
CA SER A 47 5.71 7.78 -13.34
C SER A 47 6.78 8.18 -14.36
N ALA A 48 8.01 8.40 -13.92
CA ALA A 48 9.14 8.66 -14.80
C ALA A 48 9.62 7.41 -15.56
N ILE A 49 9.04 6.23 -15.27
CA ILE A 49 9.41 4.96 -15.86
C ILE A 49 8.49 4.65 -17.03
N GLU A 50 9.07 4.61 -18.24
CA GLU A 50 8.35 4.19 -19.44
C GLU A 50 8.02 2.69 -19.42
N PRO A 51 6.74 2.30 -19.54
CA PRO A 51 6.36 0.89 -19.54
C PRO A 51 6.70 0.25 -20.89
N ALA A 52 7.65 -0.67 -20.88
CA ALA A 52 7.97 -1.50 -22.04
C ALA A 52 8.33 -2.92 -21.59
N LYS A 53 7.75 -3.93 -22.22
CA LYS A 53 8.22 -5.32 -22.06
C LYS A 53 9.68 -5.44 -22.51
N GLY A 54 10.46 -6.27 -21.83
CA GLY A 54 11.89 -6.47 -22.14
C GLY A 54 12.80 -5.89 -21.08
N ILE A 55 13.77 -5.04 -21.47
CA ILE A 55 14.85 -4.59 -20.59
C ILE A 55 14.26 -3.77 -19.43
N PRO A 56 14.39 -4.23 -18.18
CA PRO A 56 13.86 -3.52 -17.03
C PRO A 56 14.67 -2.24 -16.80
N PRO A 57 14.03 -1.17 -16.31
CA PRO A 57 14.64 0.15 -16.12
C PRO A 57 15.51 0.25 -14.86
N PHE A 58 15.84 -0.87 -14.22
CA PHE A 58 16.60 -0.96 -12.98
C PHE A 58 17.71 -2.01 -13.07
N LYS A 59 18.74 -1.85 -12.23
CA LYS A 59 19.89 -2.77 -12.20
C LYS A 59 19.60 -3.97 -11.31
N PHE A 60 19.87 -5.16 -11.82
CA PHE A 60 19.82 -6.41 -11.08
C PHE A 60 21.11 -6.68 -10.30
N THR A 61 21.00 -7.44 -9.21
CA THR A 61 22.16 -8.11 -8.62
C THR A 61 22.53 -9.34 -9.45
N VAL A 62 23.81 -9.74 -9.42
CA VAL A 62 24.43 -10.72 -10.33
C VAL A 62 23.75 -12.11 -10.37
N ASP A 63 22.90 -12.43 -9.38
CA ASP A 63 22.12 -13.68 -9.30
C ASP A 63 20.58 -13.49 -9.35
N GLY A 64 20.10 -12.25 -9.36
CA GLY A 64 18.80 -11.93 -8.76
C GLY A 64 17.88 -11.21 -9.71
N TRP A 65 16.78 -11.87 -10.03
CA TRP A 65 15.59 -11.34 -10.70
C TRP A 65 14.87 -10.25 -9.89
N PHE A 66 15.43 -9.80 -8.77
CA PHE A 66 14.89 -8.72 -7.95
C PHE A 66 15.97 -7.72 -7.54
N SER A 67 15.52 -6.51 -7.19
CA SER A 67 16.33 -5.42 -6.65
C SER A 67 15.44 -4.56 -5.75
N PRO A 68 16.01 -3.67 -4.93
CA PRO A 68 15.23 -2.67 -4.19
C PRO A 68 14.38 -1.74 -5.09
N GLN A 69 14.62 -1.74 -6.41
CA GLN A 69 13.97 -0.87 -7.38
C GLN A 69 12.88 -1.58 -8.19
N GLY A 70 12.87 -2.92 -8.21
CA GLY A 70 11.99 -3.67 -9.10
C GLY A 70 12.26 -5.16 -9.16
N LEU A 71 11.31 -5.87 -9.76
CA LEU A 71 11.28 -7.32 -9.96
C LEU A 71 11.17 -7.63 -11.45
N LEU A 72 11.89 -8.66 -11.90
CA LEU A 72 11.85 -9.27 -13.22
C LEU A 72 11.28 -10.67 -13.09
N MET A 73 10.41 -11.04 -14.01
CA MET A 73 9.73 -12.32 -14.07
C MET A 73 10.35 -13.15 -15.19
N GLU A 74 10.11 -14.47 -15.19
CA GLU A 74 10.73 -15.36 -16.17
C GLU A 74 10.29 -15.06 -17.62
N ASP A 75 9.03 -14.66 -17.81
CA ASP A 75 8.48 -14.25 -19.11
C ASP A 75 9.01 -12.88 -19.62
N GLY A 76 9.90 -12.23 -18.87
CA GLY A 76 10.46 -10.91 -19.19
C GLY A 76 9.52 -9.75 -18.86
N SER A 77 8.37 -10.00 -18.24
CA SER A 77 7.60 -8.96 -17.57
C SER A 77 8.34 -8.48 -16.32
N TRP A 78 8.08 -7.25 -15.91
CA TRP A 78 8.69 -6.65 -14.75
C TRP A 78 7.73 -5.69 -14.04
N ILE A 79 8.02 -5.38 -12.78
CA ILE A 79 7.38 -4.32 -12.00
C ILE A 79 8.44 -3.50 -11.26
N ALA A 80 8.48 -2.20 -11.49
CA ALA A 80 9.25 -1.27 -10.67
C ALA A 80 8.38 -0.86 -9.48
N TYR A 81 8.95 -0.76 -8.27
CA TYR A 81 8.14 -0.55 -7.08
C TYR A 81 8.78 0.35 -6.03
N ARG A 82 7.94 0.86 -5.13
CA ARG A 82 8.33 1.41 -3.84
C ARG A 82 7.54 0.71 -2.75
N GLN A 83 8.19 0.53 -1.61
CA GLN A 83 7.55 -0.05 -0.43
C GLN A 83 7.83 0.80 0.80
N MET A 84 6.91 0.79 1.74
CA MET A 84 7.16 1.13 3.13
C MET A 84 6.66 -0.04 3.98
N CYS A 85 7.50 -0.53 4.89
CA CYS A 85 7.14 -1.66 5.74
C CYS A 85 7.19 -1.33 7.22
N HIS A 86 6.28 -1.96 7.96
CA HIS A 86 6.13 -1.87 9.41
C HIS A 86 7.42 -2.26 10.16
N LYS A 87 8.22 -3.15 9.57
CA LYS A 87 9.49 -3.57 10.15
C LYS A 87 10.53 -2.44 10.18
N GLU A 88 10.50 -1.55 9.20
CA GLU A 88 11.37 -0.38 9.13
C GLU A 88 10.80 0.81 9.92
N LYS A 89 9.47 0.94 9.94
CA LYS A 89 8.72 1.97 10.68
C LYS A 89 7.51 1.33 11.38
N PRO A 90 7.61 0.95 12.66
CA PRO A 90 6.54 0.26 13.41
C PRO A 90 5.21 1.02 13.48
N GLU A 91 5.22 2.31 13.24
CA GLU A 91 4.04 3.17 13.23
C GLU A 91 3.30 3.19 11.88
N VAL A 92 3.87 2.58 10.83
CA VAL A 92 3.27 2.59 9.48
C VAL A 92 2.85 1.19 9.05
N TYR A 93 1.65 1.11 8.47
CA TYR A 93 1.16 -0.10 7.82
C TYR A 93 1.89 -0.35 6.50
N ASP A 94 2.14 -1.62 6.21
CA ASP A 94 2.80 -2.05 4.97
C ASP A 94 2.07 -1.50 3.74
N ILE A 95 2.85 -1.01 2.78
CA ILE A 95 2.35 -0.55 1.49
C ILE A 95 3.39 -0.82 0.40
N PHE A 96 2.91 -1.33 -0.71
CA PHE A 96 3.62 -1.52 -1.96
C PHE A 96 2.89 -0.76 -3.04
N ILE A 97 3.61 0.01 -3.86
CA ILE A 97 3.08 0.62 -5.10
C ILE A 97 4.03 0.27 -6.23
N GLY A 98 3.49 -0.25 -7.33
CA GLY A 98 4.27 -0.72 -8.46
C GLY A 98 3.74 -0.25 -9.81
N ARG A 99 4.68 0.07 -10.70
CA ARG A 99 4.45 0.35 -12.12
C ARG A 99 4.97 -0.81 -12.95
N ALA A 100 4.09 -1.48 -13.67
CA ALA A 100 4.43 -2.69 -14.39
C ALA A 100 4.74 -2.45 -15.87
N SER A 101 5.48 -3.39 -16.45
CA SER A 101 5.84 -3.46 -17.87
C SER A 101 4.65 -3.46 -18.85
N ASN A 102 3.44 -3.79 -18.37
CA ASN A 102 2.19 -3.72 -19.14
C ASN A 102 1.51 -2.33 -19.10
N GLY A 103 2.13 -1.35 -18.44
CA GLY A 103 1.61 0.02 -18.35
C GLY A 103 0.51 0.21 -17.32
N LYS A 104 0.29 -0.77 -16.43
CA LYS A 104 -0.67 -0.68 -15.33
C LYS A 104 0.01 -0.36 -14.00
N TRP A 105 -0.78 0.19 -13.09
CA TRP A 105 -0.39 0.44 -11.71
C TRP A 105 -0.98 -0.60 -10.79
N TYR A 106 -0.23 -1.00 -9.77
CA TYR A 106 -0.67 -1.95 -8.76
C TYR A 106 -0.28 -1.49 -7.38
N TYR A 107 -1.07 -1.86 -6.39
CA TYR A 107 -0.72 -1.69 -4.98
C TYR A 107 -1.04 -2.94 -4.17
N SER A 108 -0.42 -3.06 -3.00
CA SER A 108 -0.73 -4.11 -2.02
C SER A 108 -0.35 -3.67 -0.62
N THR A 109 -1.07 -4.14 0.39
CA THR A 109 -0.68 -4.04 1.81
C THR A 109 -0.10 -5.36 2.34
N TYR A 110 0.16 -6.32 1.46
CA TYR A 110 0.96 -7.50 1.78
C TYR A 110 2.34 -7.08 2.29
N HIS A 111 2.87 -7.80 3.29
CA HIS A 111 4.16 -7.46 3.89
C HIS A 111 5.31 -7.65 2.89
N PHE A 112 5.76 -6.54 2.30
CA PHE A 112 6.86 -6.49 1.35
C PHE A 112 8.10 -5.85 1.99
N CYS A 113 8.98 -6.67 2.58
CA CYS A 113 10.35 -6.23 2.85
C CYS A 113 11.33 -6.91 1.88
N ILE A 114 12.47 -6.28 1.59
CA ILE A 114 13.53 -6.88 0.74
C ILE A 114 13.98 -8.24 1.33
N GLY A 115 13.94 -8.38 2.66
CA GLY A 115 14.19 -9.67 3.35
C GLY A 115 13.04 -10.69 3.28
N ALA A 116 11.83 -10.28 2.87
CA ALA A 116 10.73 -11.19 2.54
C ALA A 116 10.77 -11.62 1.07
N MET A 117 11.35 -10.80 0.18
CA MET A 117 11.64 -11.22 -1.19
C MET A 117 12.69 -12.34 -1.23
N THR A 118 13.63 -12.38 -0.28
CA THR A 118 14.50 -13.55 -0.10
C THR A 118 13.76 -14.82 0.39
N ILE A 119 12.49 -14.71 0.79
CA ILE A 119 11.62 -15.85 1.13
C ILE A 119 10.80 -16.31 -0.08
N MET A 120 10.64 -15.47 -1.12
CA MET A 120 10.21 -15.96 -2.42
C MET A 120 11.38 -16.74 -3.01
N GLU A 121 11.40 -18.04 -2.72
CA GLU A 121 12.49 -18.95 -3.11
C GLU A 121 12.67 -19.02 -4.63
N GLU A 122 11.60 -18.72 -5.40
CA GLU A 122 11.54 -18.83 -6.84
C GLU A 122 11.12 -17.51 -7.51
N GLN A 123 11.69 -17.25 -8.69
CA GLN A 123 11.29 -16.15 -9.56
C GLN A 123 9.86 -16.38 -10.05
N PRO A 124 8.95 -15.39 -9.95
CA PRO A 124 7.62 -15.55 -10.52
C PRO A 124 7.68 -15.78 -12.03
N GLU A 125 6.91 -16.76 -12.51
CA GLU A 125 6.85 -17.11 -13.94
C GLU A 125 6.35 -15.93 -14.79
N SER A 126 5.43 -15.13 -14.25
CA SER A 126 4.80 -13.99 -14.94
C SER A 126 4.32 -12.91 -13.97
N LEU A 127 4.01 -11.74 -14.51
CA LEU A 127 3.39 -10.66 -13.75
C LEU A 127 2.04 -11.07 -13.13
N ASP A 128 1.22 -11.85 -13.84
CA ASP A 128 -0.07 -12.31 -13.33
C ASP A 128 0.09 -13.27 -12.14
N ALA A 129 1.09 -14.15 -12.18
CA ALA A 129 1.43 -15.02 -11.07
C ALA A 129 1.86 -14.20 -9.84
N PHE A 130 2.69 -13.18 -10.04
CA PHE A 130 3.12 -12.26 -8.98
C PHE A 130 1.94 -11.47 -8.38
N ILE A 131 1.06 -10.94 -9.24
CA ILE A 131 -0.14 -10.20 -8.81
C ILE A 131 -1.00 -11.07 -7.89
N SER A 132 -1.26 -12.32 -8.30
CA SER A 132 -2.07 -13.25 -7.52
C SER A 132 -1.40 -13.66 -6.21
N GLN A 133 -0.10 -13.96 -6.22
CA GLN A 133 0.62 -14.44 -5.05
C GLN A 133 0.71 -13.38 -3.93
N CYS A 134 0.78 -12.11 -4.31
CA CYS A 134 1.00 -11.00 -3.39
C CYS A 134 -0.23 -10.09 -3.21
N ALA A 135 -1.41 -10.54 -3.65
CA ALA A 135 -2.68 -9.82 -3.56
C ALA A 135 -2.58 -8.36 -4.05
N LEU A 136 -1.97 -8.17 -5.24
CA LEU A 136 -1.89 -6.86 -5.87
C LEU A 136 -3.26 -6.49 -6.46
N VAL A 137 -3.66 -5.25 -6.27
CA VAL A 137 -4.87 -4.66 -6.83
C VAL A 137 -4.48 -3.59 -7.85
N GLU A 138 -5.13 -3.59 -9.01
CA GLU A 138 -4.94 -2.56 -10.04
C GLU A 138 -5.59 -1.23 -9.59
N PHE A 139 -4.92 -0.11 -9.85
CA PHE A 139 -5.48 1.22 -9.61
C PHE A 139 -5.08 2.21 -10.73
N ASP A 140 -5.57 3.44 -10.66
CA ASP A 140 -5.40 4.47 -11.70
C ASP A 140 -4.02 5.17 -11.68
N GLY A 141 -3.24 5.02 -10.61
CA GLY A 141 -1.97 5.72 -10.42
C GLY A 141 -2.10 7.13 -9.84
N GLU A 142 -3.29 7.53 -9.39
CA GLU A 142 -3.55 8.89 -8.86
C GLU A 142 -4.39 8.86 -7.57
N SER A 143 -5.40 7.99 -7.51
CA SER A 143 -6.33 7.84 -6.40
C SER A 143 -5.67 7.42 -5.09
N ASP A 144 -6.32 7.79 -3.98
CA ASP A 144 -5.96 7.33 -2.64
C ASP A 144 -6.46 5.90 -2.35
N ASP A 145 -7.18 5.26 -3.30
CA ASP A 145 -7.65 3.88 -3.17
C ASP A 145 -6.49 2.91 -2.91
N CYS A 146 -5.28 3.24 -3.40
CA CYS A 146 -4.08 2.47 -3.15
C CYS A 146 -3.58 2.47 -1.69
N LEU A 147 -4.24 3.24 -0.81
CA LEU A 147 -3.97 3.25 0.62
C LEU A 147 -4.79 2.20 1.36
N LEU A 148 -5.91 1.73 0.79
CA LEU A 148 -6.80 0.73 1.41
C LEU A 148 -6.08 -0.60 1.61
N SER A 149 -6.55 -1.40 2.58
CA SER A 149 -5.99 -2.73 2.81
C SER A 149 -6.35 -3.69 1.67
N THR A 150 -5.37 -4.46 1.20
CA THR A 150 -5.56 -5.60 0.29
C THR A 150 -5.30 -6.95 0.97
N TRP A 151 -4.84 -6.92 2.24
CA TRP A 151 -4.46 -8.11 3.01
C TRP A 151 -5.00 -8.08 4.45
N PRO A 152 -5.48 -9.23 5.00
CA PRO A 152 -5.77 -10.47 4.28
C PRO A 152 -6.85 -10.26 3.21
N PRO A 153 -6.85 -11.07 2.13
CA PRO A 153 -7.90 -10.98 1.11
C PRO A 153 -9.26 -11.24 1.77
N GLU A 154 -10.28 -10.50 1.34
CA GLU A 154 -11.66 -10.79 1.75
C GLU A 154 -12.05 -12.18 1.23
N GLU A 155 -12.67 -13.00 2.10
CA GLU A 155 -13.11 -14.38 1.78
C GLU A 155 -14.20 -14.45 0.71
#